data_AF-A0A7W7WI71-F1
#
_entry.id   AF-A0A7W7WI71-F1
#
_cell.length_a   1.000
_cell.length_b   1.000
_cell.length_c   1.000
_cell.angle_alpha   90.00
_cell.angle_beta   90.00
_cell.angle_gamma   90.00
#
_symmetry.space_group_name_H-M   'P 1'
#
loop_
_entity.id
_entity.type
_entity.pdbx_description
1 polymer ?
#
loop_
_entity_poly.entity_id
_entity_poly.type
_entity_poly.pdbx_seq_one_letter_code
_entity_poly.pdbx_strand_id
1 'polypeptide(L)'
;MSAESSSPVQWADQERWQLEERVAATELAWLTLEVDVETLRVEIDNFALIHHQLLGPLYARLDELDALVAETVAARTGAPEDLRRAAEARQRVDELPDLDALFDSLQNEPAAERPAEPEPPRRVRPGKDAQRLYRELARRAHPDLTTDPAEQERRVAFIARVNEAYAHGDAKALAELTEEWSTAPEAAPAPEAPDRLDWLRQRLEWLTGKIGRLATEQVRLENTPMGELLRLAPQEPDRLLEELADQLLGQAAAKQAELERLLAGSGDNGVDHQRTQETQTMFAQQLPTTDAASVPTEAPLLDVREQDEWDAGHVDGALHIPIGEVIARIEELPDEKLYVLCRVGGRSAQVVQYLVAQGREAVNVDGGMFAWEAAGRPMVSSDGRDAFVL
;
A
#
# COMPACT_ATOMS: atom_id res chain seq x y z
N MET A 1 -44.52 -19.92 -60.15
CA MET A 1 -44.05 -19.66 -58.77
C MET A 1 -42.59 -20.09 -58.73
N SER A 2 -41.70 -19.15 -59.02
CA SER A 2 -40.26 -19.36 -58.91
C SER A 2 -39.88 -19.22 -57.44
N ALA A 3 -39.40 -20.30 -56.83
CA ALA A 3 -38.78 -20.25 -55.52
C ALA A 3 -37.32 -19.84 -55.73
N GLU A 4 -36.99 -18.58 -55.47
CA GLU A 4 -35.62 -18.13 -55.31
C GLU A 4 -35.04 -18.81 -54.07
N SER A 5 -34.16 -19.79 -54.29
CA SER A 5 -33.31 -20.34 -53.25
C SER A 5 -32.28 -19.28 -52.86
N SER A 6 -32.57 -18.54 -51.78
CA SER A 6 -31.57 -17.75 -51.06
C SER A 6 -30.34 -18.64 -50.78
N SER A 7 -29.17 -18.22 -51.27
CA SER A 7 -27.93 -19.01 -51.17
C SER A 7 -27.44 -19.08 -49.72
N PRO A 8 -27.17 -20.28 -49.16
CA PRO A 8 -26.66 -20.42 -47.79
C PRO A 8 -25.29 -19.76 -47.53
N VAL A 9 -24.54 -19.46 -48.59
CA VAL A 9 -23.20 -18.85 -48.53
C VAL A 9 -23.24 -17.41 -47.99
N GLN A 10 -24.24 -16.60 -48.40
CA GLN A 10 -24.30 -15.18 -48.00
C GLN A 10 -24.60 -14.97 -46.52
N TRP A 11 -25.36 -15.87 -45.89
CA TRP A 11 -25.65 -15.81 -44.45
C TRP A 11 -24.49 -16.29 -43.58
N ALA A 12 -23.71 -17.27 -44.06
CA ALA A 12 -22.50 -17.74 -43.36
C ALA A 12 -21.41 -16.66 -43.31
N ASP A 13 -21.25 -15.88 -44.38
CA ASP A 13 -20.30 -14.76 -44.42
C ASP A 13 -20.70 -13.61 -43.47
N GLN A 14 -22.01 -13.37 -43.32
CA GLN A 14 -22.54 -12.37 -42.39
C GLN A 14 -22.37 -12.79 -40.92
N GLU A 15 -22.67 -14.05 -40.58
CA GLU A 15 -22.47 -14.59 -39.23
C GLU A 15 -20.98 -14.55 -38.83
N ARG A 16 -20.09 -14.90 -39.76
CA ARG A 16 -18.64 -14.85 -39.55
C ARG A 16 -18.17 -13.42 -39.27
N TRP A 17 -18.57 -12.46 -40.08
CA TRP A 17 -18.22 -11.05 -39.88
C TRP A 17 -18.70 -10.52 -38.52
N GLN A 18 -19.94 -10.84 -38.13
CA GLN A 18 -20.47 -10.46 -36.82
C GLN A 18 -19.69 -11.10 -35.65
N LEU A 19 -19.26 -12.35 -35.79
CA LEU A 19 -18.43 -13.02 -34.78
C LEU A 19 -17.04 -12.40 -34.69
N GLU A 20 -16.42 -12.01 -35.81
CA GLU A 20 -15.13 -11.30 -35.80
C GLU A 20 -15.22 -9.95 -35.11
N GLU A 21 -16.25 -9.16 -35.43
CA GLU A 21 -16.50 -7.87 -34.78
C GLU A 21 -16.73 -8.04 -33.27
N ARG A 22 -17.51 -9.05 -32.87
CA ARG A 22 -17.75 -9.36 -31.46
C ARG A 22 -16.48 -9.81 -30.73
N VAL A 23 -15.66 -10.67 -31.35
CA VAL A 23 -14.39 -11.11 -30.77
C VAL A 23 -13.48 -9.90 -30.57
N ALA A 24 -13.30 -9.06 -31.58
CA ALA A 24 -12.47 -7.86 -31.48
C ALA A 24 -12.97 -6.89 -30.38
N ALA A 25 -14.29 -6.65 -30.31
CA ALA A 25 -14.87 -5.83 -29.25
C ALA A 25 -14.66 -6.44 -27.85
N THR A 26 -14.76 -7.76 -27.73
CA THR A 26 -14.55 -8.47 -26.45
C THR A 26 -13.07 -8.50 -26.06
N GLU A 27 -12.15 -8.60 -27.02
CA GLU A 27 -10.70 -8.47 -26.78
C GLU A 27 -10.35 -7.08 -26.24
N LEU A 28 -10.89 -6.03 -26.85
CA LEU A 28 -10.69 -4.67 -26.35
C LEU A 28 -11.25 -4.51 -24.93
N ALA A 29 -12.46 -5.02 -24.67
CA ALA A 29 -13.06 -4.97 -23.34
C ALA A 29 -12.24 -5.73 -22.29
N TRP A 30 -11.68 -6.89 -22.66
CA TRP A 30 -10.79 -7.65 -21.79
C TRP A 30 -9.52 -6.87 -21.45
N LEU A 31 -8.83 -6.31 -22.45
CA LEU A 31 -7.60 -5.54 -22.24
C LEU A 31 -7.83 -4.29 -21.38
N THR A 32 -8.93 -3.57 -21.61
CA THR A 32 -9.29 -2.42 -20.79
C THR A 32 -9.51 -2.84 -19.34
N LEU A 33 -10.32 -3.88 -19.10
CA LEU A 33 -10.59 -4.36 -17.75
C LEU A 33 -9.34 -4.91 -17.05
N GLU A 34 -8.44 -5.57 -17.78
CA GLU A 34 -7.17 -6.06 -17.24
C GLU A 34 -6.30 -4.91 -16.73
N VAL A 35 -6.18 -3.82 -17.50
CA VAL A 35 -5.48 -2.60 -17.09
C VAL A 35 -6.16 -1.97 -15.87
N ASP A 36 -7.49 -1.88 -15.86
CA ASP A 36 -8.25 -1.28 -14.75
C ASP A 36 -8.05 -2.07 -13.45
N VAL A 37 -8.08 -3.41 -13.51
CA VAL A 37 -7.89 -4.28 -12.33
C VAL A 37 -6.46 -4.18 -11.79
N GLU A 38 -5.45 -4.18 -12.65
CA GLU A 38 -4.06 -4.04 -12.21
C GLU A 38 -3.80 -2.63 -11.65
N THR A 39 -4.39 -1.59 -12.23
CA THR A 39 -4.33 -0.22 -11.69
C THR A 39 -4.93 -0.16 -10.29
N LEU A 40 -6.14 -0.70 -10.11
CA LEU A 40 -6.81 -0.75 -8.81
C LEU A 40 -5.98 -1.50 -7.77
N ARG A 41 -5.34 -2.62 -8.14
CA ARG A 41 -4.47 -3.37 -7.21
C ARG A 41 -3.31 -2.51 -6.73
N VAL A 42 -2.62 -1.82 -7.65
CA VAL A 42 -1.49 -0.93 -7.31
C VAL A 42 -1.95 0.23 -6.43
N GLU A 43 -3.10 0.84 -6.73
CA GLU A 43 -3.65 1.93 -5.92
C GLU A 43 -3.98 1.46 -4.50
N ILE A 44 -4.61 0.29 -4.34
CA ILE A 44 -4.92 -0.29 -3.03
C ILE A 44 -3.63 -0.59 -2.25
N ASP A 45 -2.63 -1.19 -2.88
CA ASP A 45 -1.37 -1.55 -2.22
C ASP A 45 -0.62 -0.28 -1.76
N ASN A 46 -0.56 0.75 -2.61
CA ASN A 46 0.04 2.03 -2.25
C ASN A 46 -0.72 2.72 -1.12
N PHE A 47 -2.05 2.77 -1.22
CA PHE A 47 -2.90 3.36 -0.19
C PHE A 47 -2.75 2.64 1.15
N ALA A 48 -2.68 1.30 1.14
CA ALA A 48 -2.47 0.49 2.34
C ALA A 48 -1.11 0.79 3.01
N LEU A 49 -0.06 0.97 2.21
CA LEU A 49 1.27 1.33 2.72
C LEU A 49 1.25 2.70 3.41
N ILE A 50 0.68 3.71 2.77
CA ILE A 50 0.58 5.08 3.32
C ILE A 50 -0.30 5.08 4.57
N HIS A 51 -1.45 4.41 4.52
CA HIS A 51 -2.34 4.23 5.69
C HIS A 51 -1.58 3.63 6.87
N HIS A 52 -0.81 2.56 6.65
CA HIS A 52 -0.04 1.92 7.72
C HIS A 52 1.05 2.83 8.29
N GLN A 53 1.79 3.54 7.43
CA GLN A 53 2.83 4.49 7.85
C GLN A 53 2.27 5.68 8.65
N LEU A 54 1.13 6.23 8.23
CA LEU A 54 0.53 7.39 8.88
C LEU A 54 -0.29 7.02 10.12
N LEU A 55 -1.16 6.02 10.00
CA LEU A 55 -2.15 5.71 11.05
C LEU A 55 -1.72 4.59 11.98
N GLY A 56 -0.85 3.68 11.55
CA GLY A 56 -0.36 2.56 12.36
C GLY A 56 0.18 2.99 13.73
N PRO A 57 1.13 3.95 13.80
CA PRO A 57 1.64 4.46 15.06
C PRO A 57 0.57 5.11 15.94
N LEU A 58 -0.44 5.75 15.32
CA LEU A 58 -1.53 6.41 16.05
C LEU A 58 -2.49 5.39 16.66
N TYR A 59 -2.80 4.31 15.96
CA TYR A 59 -3.58 3.19 16.50
C TYR A 59 -2.87 2.55 17.69
N ALA A 60 -1.58 2.23 17.55
CA ALA A 60 -0.78 1.66 18.64
C ALA A 60 -0.73 2.59 19.87
N ARG A 61 -0.57 3.90 19.63
CA ARG A 61 -0.60 4.90 20.70
C ARG A 61 -1.95 4.96 21.41
N LEU A 62 -3.04 4.88 20.65
CA LEU A 62 -4.39 4.91 21.21
C LEU A 62 -4.68 3.64 22.05
N ASP A 63 -4.28 2.47 21.55
CA ASP A 63 -4.42 1.20 22.29
C ASP A 63 -3.61 1.20 23.60
N GLU A 64 -2.37 1.72 23.58
CA GLU A 64 -1.57 1.88 24.81
C GLU A 64 -2.25 2.82 25.81
N LEU A 65 -2.76 3.97 25.35
CA LEU A 65 -3.48 4.90 26.22
C LEU A 65 -4.77 4.28 26.79
N ASP A 66 -5.50 3.51 25.99
CA ASP A 66 -6.67 2.78 26.46
C ASP A 66 -6.32 1.74 27.52
N ALA A 67 -5.23 0.99 27.34
CA ALA A 67 -4.73 0.04 28.33
C ALA A 67 -4.35 0.74 29.64
N LEU A 68 -3.60 1.84 29.56
CA LEU A 68 -3.17 2.61 30.73
C LEU A 68 -4.36 3.23 31.50
N VAL A 69 -5.37 3.75 30.78
CA VAL A 69 -6.60 4.26 31.40
C VAL A 69 -7.33 3.12 32.11
N ALA A 70 -7.53 1.98 31.45
CA ALA A 70 -8.23 0.84 32.02
C ALA A 70 -7.50 0.28 33.26
N GLU A 71 -6.17 0.17 33.23
CA GLU A 71 -5.35 -0.25 34.37
C GLU A 71 -5.42 0.72 35.54
N THR A 72 -5.38 2.02 35.24
CA THR A 72 -5.50 3.07 36.27
C THR A 72 -6.86 3.02 36.94
N VAL A 73 -7.94 2.81 36.18
CA VAL A 73 -9.29 2.61 36.72
C VAL A 73 -9.35 1.34 37.56
N ALA A 74 -8.84 0.21 37.06
CA ALA A 74 -8.86 -1.07 37.77
C ALA A 74 -8.06 -1.02 39.09
N ALA A 75 -6.92 -0.34 39.10
CA ALA A 75 -6.11 -0.13 40.30
C ALA A 75 -6.84 0.68 41.38
N ARG A 76 -7.77 1.55 40.97
CA ARG A 76 -8.58 2.39 41.88
C ARG A 76 -9.80 1.68 42.41
N THR A 77 -10.55 1.01 41.53
CA THR A 77 -11.83 0.41 41.88
C THR A 77 -11.64 -0.98 42.50
N GLY A 78 -10.61 -1.71 42.07
CA GLY A 78 -10.43 -3.13 42.40
C GLY A 78 -11.57 -4.03 41.90
N ALA A 79 -12.46 -3.52 41.05
CA ALA A 79 -13.63 -4.26 40.60
C ALA A 79 -13.21 -5.38 39.63
N PRO A 80 -13.75 -6.61 39.76
CA PRO A 80 -13.41 -7.72 38.87
C PRO A 80 -13.64 -7.41 37.39
N GLU A 81 -14.66 -6.62 37.05
CA GLU A 81 -14.92 -6.22 35.67
C GLU A 81 -13.86 -5.26 35.12
N ASP A 82 -13.38 -4.31 35.92
CA ASP A 82 -12.36 -3.36 35.51
C ASP A 82 -10.99 -4.03 35.37
N LEU A 83 -10.66 -4.96 36.27
CA LEU A 83 -9.46 -5.81 36.16
C LEU A 83 -9.47 -6.64 34.88
N ARG A 84 -10.63 -7.17 34.49
CA ARG A 84 -10.78 -7.91 33.22
C ARG A 84 -10.61 -6.98 32.02
N ARG A 85 -11.24 -5.80 32.01
CA ARG A 85 -11.09 -4.82 30.93
C ARG A 85 -9.65 -4.35 30.77
N ALA A 86 -8.94 -4.13 31.86
CA ALA A 86 -7.52 -3.78 31.85
C ALA A 86 -6.67 -4.90 31.22
N ALA A 87 -6.91 -6.15 31.61
CA ALA A 87 -6.23 -7.31 31.02
C ALA A 87 -6.54 -7.47 29.51
N GLU A 88 -7.80 -7.32 29.11
CA GLU A 88 -8.21 -7.36 27.69
C GLU A 88 -7.58 -6.23 26.87
N ALA A 89 -7.48 -5.02 27.42
CA ALA A 89 -6.83 -3.88 26.76
C ALA A 89 -5.31 -4.09 26.62
N ARG A 90 -4.64 -4.57 27.68
CA ARG A 90 -3.20 -4.89 27.63
C ARG A 90 -2.90 -6.03 26.66
N GLN A 91 -3.74 -7.06 26.63
CA GLN A 91 -3.60 -8.16 25.67
C GLN A 91 -3.69 -7.66 24.22
N ARG A 92 -4.56 -6.68 23.90
CA ARG A 92 -4.61 -6.08 22.56
C ARG A 92 -3.28 -5.42 22.18
N VAL A 93 -2.67 -4.69 23.10
CA VAL A 93 -1.34 -4.08 22.93
C VAL A 93 -0.26 -5.14 22.72
N ASP A 94 -0.26 -6.19 23.53
CA ASP A 94 0.75 -7.26 23.48
C ASP A 94 0.59 -8.16 22.23
N GLU A 95 -0.62 -8.26 21.68
CA GLU A 95 -0.94 -9.01 20.46
C GLU A 95 -0.79 -8.17 19.18
N LEU A 96 -0.50 -6.87 19.27
CA LEU A 96 -0.12 -6.11 18.08
C LEU A 96 1.14 -6.77 17.50
N PRO A 97 1.09 -7.27 16.24
CA PRO A 97 2.29 -7.74 15.59
C PRO A 97 3.28 -6.58 15.59
N ASP A 98 4.50 -6.82 16.06
CA ASP A 98 5.56 -5.82 16.16
C ASP A 98 5.61 -5.04 14.85
N LEU A 99 5.11 -3.80 14.89
CA LEU A 99 4.98 -2.96 13.70
C LEU A 99 6.37 -2.67 13.15
N ASP A 100 7.38 -2.60 14.02
CA ASP A 100 8.79 -2.50 13.64
C ASP A 100 9.30 -3.80 13.00
N ALA A 101 8.84 -4.99 13.42
CA ALA A 101 9.16 -6.25 12.74
C ALA A 101 8.43 -6.42 11.39
N LEU A 102 7.23 -5.83 11.24
CA LEU A 102 6.52 -5.75 9.97
C LEU A 102 7.21 -4.75 9.01
N PHE A 103 7.66 -3.61 9.52
CA PHE A 103 8.47 -2.64 8.78
C PHE A 103 9.87 -3.16 8.47
N ASP A 104 10.52 -3.88 9.39
CA ASP A 104 11.76 -4.61 9.15
C ASP A 104 11.51 -5.77 8.18
N SER A 105 10.35 -6.41 8.15
CA SER A 105 10.01 -7.39 7.10
C SER A 105 9.67 -6.77 5.74
N LEU A 106 9.60 -5.43 5.64
CA LEU A 106 9.40 -4.72 4.37
C LEU A 106 10.64 -3.90 3.95
N GLN A 107 11.48 -3.50 4.92
CA GLN A 107 12.70 -2.68 4.75
C GLN A 107 14.00 -3.48 4.97
N ASN A 108 14.00 -4.39 5.94
CA ASN A 108 15.06 -5.33 6.33
C ASN A 108 14.75 -6.78 5.92
N GLU A 109 14.01 -6.92 4.85
CA GLU A 109 14.11 -8.03 3.92
C GLU A 109 15.61 -8.30 3.65
N PRO A 110 16.25 -9.33 4.23
CA PRO A 110 17.48 -9.81 3.62
C PRO A 110 17.11 -10.12 2.17
N ALA A 111 18.05 -10.02 1.23
CA ALA A 111 17.79 -10.40 -0.17
C ALA A 111 17.21 -11.83 -0.38
N ALA A 112 16.99 -12.58 0.71
CA ALA A 112 16.42 -13.91 0.83
C ALA A 112 14.91 -14.00 1.12
N GLU A 113 14.19 -12.94 1.54
CA GLU A 113 12.70 -12.96 1.69
C GLU A 113 11.97 -12.14 0.59
N ARG A 114 12.72 -11.42 -0.27
CA ARG A 114 12.35 -11.22 -1.69
C ARG A 114 11.76 -12.54 -2.14
N PRO A 115 10.60 -12.53 -2.84
CA PRO A 115 9.85 -13.75 -3.18
C PRO A 115 10.87 -14.82 -3.50
N ALA A 116 10.96 -15.84 -2.63
CA ALA A 116 12.16 -16.67 -2.46
C ALA A 116 12.87 -16.81 -3.81
N GLU A 117 14.19 -16.49 -3.89
CA GLU A 117 14.99 -17.00 -5.01
C GLU A 117 14.54 -18.45 -5.17
N PRO A 118 13.86 -18.79 -6.29
CA PRO A 118 12.95 -19.91 -6.32
C PRO A 118 13.71 -21.09 -5.77
N GLU A 119 13.26 -21.68 -4.65
CA GLU A 119 13.87 -22.88 -4.07
C GLU A 119 14.25 -23.72 -5.28
N PRO A 120 15.55 -23.98 -5.56
CA PRO A 120 15.95 -24.48 -6.86
C PRO A 120 15.08 -25.70 -7.11
N PRO A 121 14.17 -25.64 -8.11
CA PRO A 121 12.90 -26.34 -8.03
C PRO A 121 13.24 -27.78 -7.72
N ARG A 122 12.76 -28.29 -6.57
CA ARG A 122 12.91 -29.71 -6.25
C ARG A 122 12.38 -30.42 -7.47
N ARG A 123 13.28 -31.02 -8.27
CA ARG A 123 12.95 -31.45 -9.63
C ARG A 123 11.82 -32.47 -9.57
N VAL A 124 10.59 -31.98 -9.65
CA VAL A 124 9.39 -32.80 -9.73
C VAL A 124 9.54 -33.50 -11.06
N ARG A 125 9.61 -34.84 -11.04
CA ARG A 125 9.69 -35.60 -12.30
C ARG A 125 8.32 -35.47 -12.99
N PRO A 126 8.22 -34.78 -14.14
CA PRO A 126 6.91 -34.54 -14.75
C PRO A 126 6.32 -35.86 -15.24
N GLY A 127 5.03 -36.07 -14.94
CA GLY A 127 4.28 -37.25 -15.38
C GLY A 127 4.14 -37.35 -16.90
N LYS A 128 3.66 -38.50 -17.40
CA LYS A 128 3.51 -38.74 -18.85
C LYS A 128 2.60 -37.72 -19.56
N ASP A 129 1.58 -37.22 -18.87
CA ASP A 129 0.66 -36.22 -19.42
C ASP A 129 1.33 -34.84 -19.56
N ALA A 130 2.04 -34.37 -18.53
CA ALA A 130 2.84 -33.15 -18.60
C ALA A 130 3.89 -33.22 -19.71
N GLN A 131 4.55 -34.37 -19.89
CA GLN A 131 5.51 -34.58 -20.99
C GLN A 131 4.87 -34.51 -22.38
N ARG A 132 3.63 -34.98 -22.55
CA ARG A 132 2.90 -34.89 -23.82
C ARG A 132 2.54 -33.43 -24.12
N LEU A 133 1.93 -32.73 -23.17
CA LEU A 133 1.48 -31.34 -23.31
C LEU A 133 2.65 -30.40 -23.58
N TYR A 134 3.75 -30.56 -22.84
CA TYR A 134 4.98 -29.77 -23.04
C TYR A 134 5.54 -29.92 -24.47
N ARG A 135 5.64 -31.15 -25.00
CA ARG A 135 6.15 -31.37 -26.36
C ARG A 135 5.27 -30.74 -27.43
N GLU A 136 3.95 -30.76 -27.22
CA GLU A 136 3.00 -30.12 -28.13
C GLU A 136 3.18 -28.60 -28.13
N LEU A 137 3.17 -27.98 -26.94
CA LEU A 137 3.36 -26.53 -26.75
C LEU A 137 4.70 -26.04 -27.31
N ALA A 138 5.80 -26.72 -26.95
CA ALA A 138 7.13 -26.39 -27.44
C ALA A 138 7.24 -26.48 -28.96
N ARG A 139 6.48 -27.36 -29.62
CA ARG A 139 6.48 -27.48 -31.08
C ARG A 139 5.69 -26.36 -31.77
N ARG A 140 4.64 -25.84 -31.14
CA ARG A 140 3.71 -24.86 -31.74
C ARG A 140 4.08 -23.41 -31.43
N ALA A 141 4.71 -23.18 -30.28
CA ALA A 141 4.97 -21.86 -29.73
C ALA A 141 6.46 -21.47 -29.70
N HIS A 142 7.35 -22.27 -30.30
CA HIS A 142 8.78 -21.99 -30.28
C HIS A 142 9.11 -20.62 -30.92
N PRO A 143 10.04 -19.83 -30.35
CA PRO A 143 10.43 -18.52 -30.88
C PRO A 143 10.97 -18.58 -32.32
N ASP A 144 11.73 -19.61 -32.67
CA ASP A 144 12.33 -19.79 -34.02
C ASP A 144 11.31 -19.99 -35.16
N LEU A 145 10.01 -20.06 -34.84
CA LEU A 145 8.95 -20.19 -35.85
C LEU A 145 8.54 -18.84 -36.47
N THR A 146 9.05 -17.72 -35.95
CA THR A 146 8.79 -16.37 -36.47
C THR A 146 10.11 -15.63 -36.73
N THR A 147 10.06 -14.64 -37.62
CA THR A 147 11.16 -13.69 -37.85
C THR A 147 10.81 -12.26 -37.43
N ASP A 148 9.60 -12.05 -36.91
CA ASP A 148 9.17 -10.76 -36.37
C ASP A 148 9.69 -10.60 -34.92
N PRO A 149 10.50 -9.56 -34.62
CA PRO A 149 11.11 -9.38 -33.30
C PRO A 149 10.10 -9.30 -32.14
N ALA A 150 8.96 -8.63 -32.34
CA ALA A 150 7.95 -8.48 -31.27
C ALA A 150 7.25 -9.82 -30.97
N GLU A 151 6.92 -10.57 -32.01
CA GLU A 151 6.33 -11.90 -31.88
C GLU A 151 7.34 -12.93 -31.32
N GLN A 152 8.63 -12.75 -31.63
CA GLN A 152 9.70 -13.57 -31.08
C GLN A 152 9.82 -13.36 -29.55
N GLU A 153 9.79 -12.12 -29.09
CA GLU A 153 9.81 -11.77 -27.66
C GLU A 153 8.58 -12.34 -26.91
N ARG A 154 7.39 -12.22 -27.49
CA ARG A 154 6.16 -12.80 -26.92
C ARG A 154 6.21 -14.33 -26.83
N ARG A 155 6.73 -15.00 -27.87
CA ARG A 155 6.95 -16.46 -27.86
C ARG A 155 7.99 -16.88 -26.83
N VAL A 156 9.04 -16.10 -26.63
CA VAL A 156 10.03 -16.32 -25.56
C VAL A 156 9.35 -16.26 -24.20
N ALA A 157 8.54 -15.22 -23.94
CA ALA A 157 7.79 -15.09 -22.69
C ALA A 157 6.78 -16.22 -22.47
N PHE A 158 6.08 -16.65 -23.53
CA PHE A 158 5.12 -17.76 -23.46
C PHE A 158 5.83 -19.10 -23.17
N ILE A 159 6.93 -19.40 -23.87
CA ILE A 159 7.71 -20.62 -23.63
C ILE A 159 8.32 -20.64 -22.23
N ALA A 160 8.68 -19.48 -21.66
CA ALA A 160 9.14 -19.40 -20.28
C ALA A 160 8.06 -19.90 -19.29
N ARG A 161 6.81 -19.45 -19.44
CA ARG A 161 5.65 -19.93 -18.64
C ARG A 161 5.40 -21.44 -18.82
N VAL A 162 5.54 -21.95 -20.05
CA VAL A 162 5.42 -23.40 -20.33
C VAL A 162 6.53 -24.21 -19.66
N ASN A 163 7.77 -23.72 -19.69
CA ASN A 163 8.92 -24.36 -19.05
C ASN A 163 8.76 -24.40 -17.54
N GLU A 164 8.25 -23.32 -16.94
CA GLU A 164 7.96 -23.23 -15.52
C GLU A 164 6.88 -24.22 -15.08
N ALA A 165 5.74 -24.26 -15.77
CA ALA A 165 4.67 -25.22 -15.48
C ALA A 165 5.15 -26.68 -15.61
N TYR A 166 6.00 -26.96 -16.62
CA TYR A 166 6.60 -28.27 -16.80
C TYR A 166 7.61 -28.63 -15.71
N ALA A 167 8.42 -27.67 -15.25
CA ALA A 167 9.38 -27.88 -14.16
C ALA A 167 8.71 -28.27 -12.83
N HIS A 168 7.51 -27.71 -12.58
CA HIS A 168 6.68 -28.06 -11.43
C HIS A 168 5.83 -29.33 -11.63
N GLY A 169 5.85 -29.92 -12.84
CA GLY A 169 5.04 -31.09 -13.18
C GLY A 169 3.53 -30.81 -13.23
N ASP A 170 3.13 -29.55 -13.36
CA ASP A 170 1.73 -29.12 -13.34
C ASP A 170 1.06 -29.37 -14.69
N ALA A 171 0.47 -30.57 -14.82
CA ALA A 171 -0.26 -30.96 -16.03
C ALA A 171 -1.52 -30.11 -16.27
N LYS A 172 -2.11 -29.52 -15.22
CA LYS A 172 -3.31 -28.67 -15.35
C LYS A 172 -2.92 -27.32 -15.94
N ALA A 173 -1.89 -26.67 -15.39
CA ALA A 173 -1.37 -25.42 -15.94
C ALA A 173 -0.91 -25.58 -17.40
N LEU A 174 -0.26 -26.70 -17.74
CA LEU A 174 0.11 -27.00 -19.14
C LEU A 174 -1.11 -27.19 -20.06
N ALA A 175 -2.22 -27.75 -19.56
CA ALA A 175 -3.45 -27.88 -20.34
C ALA A 175 -4.11 -26.52 -20.58
N GLU A 176 -4.15 -25.66 -19.55
CA GLU A 176 -4.64 -24.29 -19.65
C GLU A 176 -3.81 -23.46 -20.64
N LEU A 177 -2.47 -23.60 -20.61
CA LEU A 177 -1.56 -22.97 -21.58
C LEU A 177 -1.77 -23.49 -23.01
N THR A 178 -2.14 -24.77 -23.16
CA THR A 178 -2.46 -25.36 -24.47
C THR A 178 -3.72 -24.74 -25.06
N GLU A 179 -4.74 -24.53 -24.24
CA GLU A 179 -5.97 -23.86 -24.62
C GLU A 179 -5.73 -22.38 -24.93
N GLU A 180 -4.95 -21.68 -24.11
CA GLU A 180 -4.54 -20.28 -24.32
C GLU A 180 -3.83 -20.11 -25.67
N TRP A 181 -2.83 -20.95 -25.99
CA TRP A 181 -2.13 -20.88 -27.28
C TRP A 181 -3.03 -21.21 -28.47
N SER A 182 -3.93 -22.19 -28.32
CA SER A 182 -4.84 -22.60 -29.39
C SER A 182 -5.85 -21.50 -29.78
N THR A 183 -6.12 -20.60 -28.85
CA THR A 183 -7.05 -19.47 -29.03
C THR A 183 -6.31 -18.15 -29.21
N ALA A 184 -4.98 -18.13 -29.33
CA ALA A 184 -4.21 -16.90 -29.51
C ALA A 184 -4.41 -16.29 -30.91
N PRO A 185 -4.36 -14.95 -31.06
CA PRO A 185 -4.54 -14.29 -32.36
C PRO A 185 -3.63 -14.80 -33.49
N GLU A 186 -2.40 -15.22 -33.18
CA GLU A 186 -1.46 -15.75 -34.18
C GLU A 186 -1.70 -17.22 -34.52
N ALA A 187 -2.48 -17.93 -33.70
CA ALA A 187 -2.98 -19.27 -34.00
C ALA A 187 -4.31 -19.22 -34.77
N ALA A 188 -4.84 -18.03 -35.05
CA ALA A 188 -6.13 -17.87 -35.67
C ALA A 188 -6.09 -18.41 -37.12
N PRO A 189 -7.06 -19.26 -37.51
CA PRO A 189 -7.16 -19.73 -38.89
C PRO A 189 -7.30 -18.57 -39.87
N ALA A 190 -6.92 -18.78 -41.12
CA ALA A 190 -7.08 -17.76 -42.16
C ALA A 190 -8.54 -17.27 -42.23
N PRO A 191 -8.79 -16.01 -42.63
CA PRO A 191 -10.15 -15.45 -42.70
C PRO A 191 -11.12 -16.18 -43.64
N GLU A 192 -10.64 -17.11 -44.46
CA GLU A 192 -11.43 -17.95 -45.37
C GLU A 192 -11.50 -19.42 -44.90
N ALA A 193 -10.72 -19.80 -43.89
CA ALA A 193 -10.57 -21.19 -43.45
C ALA A 193 -11.87 -21.77 -42.87
N PRO A 194 -12.19 -23.05 -43.12
CA PRO A 194 -13.47 -23.66 -42.71
C PRO A 194 -13.64 -23.77 -41.18
N ASP A 195 -12.55 -23.80 -40.42
CA ASP A 195 -12.49 -23.91 -38.96
C ASP A 195 -12.52 -22.55 -38.22
N ARG A 196 -12.47 -21.43 -38.94
CA ARG A 196 -12.47 -20.08 -38.34
C ARG A 196 -13.71 -19.79 -37.51
N LEU A 197 -14.90 -20.19 -37.96
CA LEU A 197 -16.15 -19.94 -37.23
C LEU A 197 -16.14 -20.59 -35.85
N ASP A 198 -15.68 -21.84 -35.78
CA ASP A 198 -15.55 -22.56 -34.51
C ASP A 198 -14.43 -21.98 -33.65
N TRP A 199 -13.33 -21.52 -34.26
CA TRP A 199 -12.27 -20.79 -33.54
C TRP A 199 -12.78 -19.48 -32.93
N LEU A 200 -13.54 -18.68 -33.68
CA LEU A 200 -14.11 -17.41 -33.20
C LEU A 200 -15.08 -17.64 -32.03
N ARG A 201 -15.89 -18.69 -32.09
CA ARG A 201 -16.80 -19.06 -30.99
C ARG A 201 -16.02 -19.46 -29.72
N GLN A 202 -15.01 -20.32 -29.85
CA GLN A 202 -14.15 -20.71 -28.73
C GLN A 202 -13.38 -19.51 -28.15
N ARG A 203 -12.85 -18.64 -29.01
CA ARG A 203 -12.16 -17.41 -28.60
C ARG A 203 -13.10 -16.50 -27.80
N LEU A 204 -14.34 -16.33 -28.28
CA LEU A 204 -15.33 -15.51 -27.60
C LEU A 204 -15.71 -16.08 -26.22
N GLU A 205 -15.90 -17.40 -26.12
CA GLU A 205 -16.16 -18.07 -24.84
C GLU A 205 -15.00 -17.89 -23.85
N TRP A 206 -13.77 -18.10 -24.32
CA TRP A 206 -12.55 -17.92 -23.52
C TRP A 206 -12.40 -16.47 -23.03
N LEU A 207 -12.57 -15.48 -23.92
CA LEU A 207 -12.51 -14.05 -23.57
C LEU A 207 -13.59 -13.69 -22.55
N THR A 208 -14.81 -14.17 -22.73
CA THR A 208 -15.91 -13.95 -21.79
C THR A 208 -15.58 -14.53 -20.41
N GLY A 209 -15.01 -15.73 -20.36
CA GLY A 209 -14.56 -16.34 -19.10
C GLY A 209 -13.40 -15.59 -18.44
N LYS A 210 -12.47 -15.02 -19.21
CA LYS A 210 -11.39 -14.15 -18.71
C LYS A 210 -11.94 -12.87 -18.11
N ILE A 211 -12.82 -12.17 -18.82
CA ILE A 211 -13.50 -10.96 -18.33
C ILE A 211 -14.26 -11.26 -17.04
N GLY A 212 -15.01 -12.37 -16.97
CA GLY A 212 -15.74 -12.74 -15.76
C GLY A 212 -14.85 -12.94 -14.54
N ARG A 213 -13.65 -13.52 -14.72
CA ARG A 213 -12.66 -13.65 -13.63
C ARG A 213 -12.10 -12.30 -13.18
N LEU A 214 -11.73 -11.44 -14.13
CA LEU A 214 -11.23 -10.09 -13.82
C LEU A 214 -12.30 -9.23 -13.14
N ALA A 215 -13.55 -9.29 -13.59
CA ALA A 215 -14.65 -8.58 -12.94
C ALA A 215 -14.89 -9.07 -11.50
N THR A 216 -14.78 -10.38 -11.26
CA THR A 216 -14.88 -10.94 -9.90
C THR A 216 -13.71 -10.47 -9.03
N GLU A 217 -12.50 -10.41 -9.59
CA GLU A 217 -11.30 -9.90 -8.93
C GLU A 217 -11.46 -8.43 -8.55
N GLN A 218 -11.93 -7.59 -9.48
CA GLN A 218 -12.20 -6.18 -9.26
C GLN A 218 -13.14 -5.98 -8.06
N VAL A 219 -14.28 -6.66 -8.07
CA VAL A 219 -15.26 -6.60 -6.97
C VAL A 219 -14.65 -7.08 -5.66
N ARG A 220 -13.77 -8.09 -5.67
CA ARG A 220 -13.08 -8.54 -4.47
C ARG A 220 -12.14 -7.47 -3.92
N LEU A 221 -11.32 -6.86 -4.78
CA LEU A 221 -10.38 -5.79 -4.42
C LEU A 221 -11.12 -4.59 -3.81
N GLU A 222 -12.19 -4.15 -4.46
CA GLU A 222 -13.01 -3.03 -4.00
C GLU A 222 -13.67 -3.26 -2.63
N ASN A 223 -13.96 -4.51 -2.26
CA ASN A 223 -14.61 -4.88 -0.99
C ASN A 223 -13.61 -5.29 0.11
N THR A 224 -12.31 -5.06 -0.11
CA THR A 224 -11.34 -5.09 1.00
C THR A 224 -11.48 -3.81 1.84
N PRO A 225 -11.06 -3.79 3.12
CA PRO A 225 -11.11 -2.58 3.93
C PRO A 225 -10.40 -1.38 3.27
N MET A 226 -9.23 -1.62 2.67
CA MET A 226 -8.47 -0.57 1.95
C MET A 226 -9.17 -0.15 0.66
N GLY A 227 -9.75 -1.10 -0.10
CA GLY A 227 -10.57 -0.79 -1.26
C GLY A 227 -11.83 0.00 -0.93
N GLU A 228 -12.47 -0.28 0.20
CA GLU A 228 -13.63 0.49 0.69
C GLU A 228 -13.23 1.93 1.05
N LEU A 229 -12.12 2.12 1.77
CA LEU A 229 -11.58 3.44 2.09
C LEU A 229 -11.21 4.24 0.83
N LEU A 230 -10.50 3.61 -0.11
CA LEU A 230 -10.13 4.24 -1.37
C LEU A 230 -11.36 4.69 -2.18
N ARG A 231 -12.45 3.90 -2.17
CA ARG A 231 -13.72 4.27 -2.81
C ARG A 231 -14.44 5.44 -2.15
N LEU A 232 -14.19 5.74 -0.87
CA LEU A 232 -14.78 6.90 -0.19
C LEU A 232 -14.17 8.22 -0.70
N ALA A 233 -12.89 8.21 -1.07
CA ALA A 233 -12.17 9.39 -1.52
C ALA A 233 -11.29 9.09 -2.76
N PRO A 234 -11.87 8.72 -3.91
CA PRO A 234 -11.10 8.26 -5.08
C PRO A 234 -10.27 9.36 -5.75
N GLN A 235 -10.54 10.63 -5.45
CA GLN A 235 -9.82 11.77 -6.03
C GLN A 235 -8.74 12.34 -5.10
N GLU A 236 -8.91 12.19 -3.79
CA GLU A 236 -8.01 12.74 -2.77
C GLU A 236 -7.82 11.72 -1.62
N PRO A 237 -7.26 10.53 -1.91
CA PRO A 237 -7.12 9.47 -0.91
C PRO A 237 -6.20 9.87 0.24
N ASP A 238 -5.12 10.62 -0.05
CA ASP A 238 -4.15 11.06 0.94
C ASP A 238 -4.80 12.00 1.97
N ARG A 239 -5.67 12.90 1.51
CA ARG A 239 -6.43 13.81 2.38
C ARG A 239 -7.35 13.05 3.34
N LEU A 240 -7.97 11.97 2.88
CA LEU A 240 -8.78 11.11 3.77
C LEU A 240 -7.91 10.53 4.89
N LEU A 241 -6.69 10.09 4.58
CA LEU A 241 -5.76 9.59 5.59
C LEU A 241 -5.32 10.70 6.56
N GLU A 242 -5.07 11.91 6.08
CA GLU A 242 -4.76 13.07 6.92
C GLU A 242 -5.93 13.38 7.89
N GLU A 243 -7.18 13.41 7.40
CA GLU A 243 -8.36 13.65 8.24
C GLU A 243 -8.54 12.55 9.30
N LEU A 244 -8.27 11.28 8.95
CA LEU A 244 -8.29 10.18 9.90
C LEU A 244 -7.16 10.31 10.94
N ALA A 245 -5.96 10.73 10.53
CA ALA A 245 -4.83 10.97 11.42
C ALA A 245 -5.17 12.05 12.47
N ASP A 246 -5.75 13.17 12.03
CA ASP A 246 -6.19 14.26 12.90
C ASP A 246 -7.25 13.78 13.92
N GLN A 247 -8.20 12.96 13.48
CA GLN A 247 -9.20 12.36 14.37
C GLN A 247 -8.55 11.47 15.43
N LEU A 248 -7.60 10.61 15.05
CA LEU A 248 -6.89 9.72 15.97
C LEU A 248 -6.02 10.50 16.97
N LEU A 249 -5.33 11.55 16.51
CA LEU A 249 -4.57 12.45 17.38
C LEU A 249 -5.48 13.13 18.41
N GLY A 250 -6.65 13.61 17.98
CA GLY A 250 -7.66 14.18 18.88
C GLY A 250 -8.16 13.18 19.93
N GLN A 251 -8.38 11.92 19.53
CA GLN A 251 -8.76 10.84 20.46
C GLN A 251 -7.64 10.53 21.45
N ALA A 252 -6.40 10.43 20.99
CA ALA A 252 -5.24 10.19 21.85
C ALA A 252 -5.06 11.31 22.88
N ALA A 253 -5.19 12.58 22.46
CA ALA A 253 -5.12 13.72 23.36
C ALA A 253 -6.22 13.68 24.44
N ALA A 254 -7.46 13.33 24.07
CA ALA A 254 -8.56 13.19 25.01
C ALA A 254 -8.31 12.07 26.04
N LYS A 255 -7.79 10.92 25.59
CA LYS A 255 -7.43 9.79 26.46
C LYS A 255 -6.28 10.12 27.40
N GLN A 256 -5.27 10.84 26.92
CA GLN A 256 -4.17 11.28 27.75
C GLN A 256 -4.64 12.25 28.85
N ALA A 257 -5.51 13.22 28.52
CA ALA A 257 -6.11 14.10 29.51
C ALA A 257 -7.02 13.37 30.53
N GLU A 258 -7.67 12.27 30.13
CA GLU A 258 -8.38 11.39 31.06
C GLU A 258 -7.41 10.67 32.01
N LEU A 259 -6.35 10.08 31.48
CA LEU A 259 -5.32 9.40 32.28
C LEU A 259 -4.68 10.35 33.30
N GLU A 260 -4.33 11.57 32.90
CA GLU A 260 -3.76 12.59 33.78
C GLU A 260 -4.72 12.97 34.91
N ARG A 261 -6.01 13.19 34.60
CA ARG A 261 -7.03 13.47 35.62
C ARG A 261 -7.22 12.31 36.58
N LEU A 262 -7.13 11.07 36.08
CA LEU A 262 -7.10 9.91 36.94
C LEU A 262 -5.86 10.02 37.83
N LEU A 263 -4.63 10.00 37.31
CA LEU A 263 -3.41 10.02 38.12
C LEU A 263 -3.32 11.17 39.14
N ALA A 264 -3.74 12.39 38.78
CA ALA A 264 -3.74 13.56 39.67
C ALA A 264 -4.67 13.40 40.89
N GLY A 265 -5.74 12.61 40.77
CA GLY A 265 -6.63 12.28 41.90
C GLY A 265 -6.03 11.31 42.93
N SER A 266 -4.81 10.78 42.71
CA SER A 266 -4.16 9.80 43.60
C SER A 266 -3.25 10.44 44.66
N GLY A 267 -3.26 11.76 44.81
CA GLY A 267 -2.48 12.48 45.81
C GLY A 267 -3.03 12.40 47.24
N ASP A 268 -3.33 11.19 47.75
CA ASP A 268 -3.36 10.86 49.20
C ASP A 268 -3.54 9.33 49.38
N ASN A 269 -2.44 8.57 49.33
CA ASN A 269 -2.21 7.36 50.15
C ASN A 269 -0.94 6.65 49.68
N GLY A 270 0.06 6.61 50.55
CA GLY A 270 1.41 6.10 50.26
C GLY A 270 1.43 4.64 49.84
N VAL A 271 2.06 4.36 48.70
CA VAL A 271 2.59 3.05 48.33
C VAL A 271 3.94 3.20 47.62
N ASP A 272 4.79 2.24 47.92
CA ASP A 272 6.20 1.99 47.60
C ASP A 272 6.76 2.60 46.29
N HIS A 273 7.78 3.47 46.43
CA HIS A 273 8.38 4.27 45.35
C HIS A 273 9.52 3.57 44.57
N GLN A 274 9.79 2.29 44.84
CA GLN A 274 10.94 1.60 44.23
C GLN A 274 10.60 0.82 42.96
N ARG A 275 9.33 0.41 42.76
CA ARG A 275 8.91 -0.34 41.56
C ARG A 275 8.39 0.55 40.43
N THR A 276 7.99 1.78 40.77
CA THR A 276 7.55 2.80 39.81
C THR A 276 8.72 3.44 39.06
N GLN A 277 9.94 3.44 39.61
CA GLN A 277 11.11 4.00 38.91
C GLN A 277 11.60 3.11 37.75
N GLU A 278 11.58 1.78 37.89
CA GLU A 278 12.03 0.88 36.81
C GLU A 278 11.06 0.84 35.63
N THR A 279 9.74 0.94 35.87
CA THR A 279 8.73 1.04 34.80
C THR A 279 8.63 2.45 34.20
N GLN A 280 8.89 3.51 34.98
CA GLN A 280 8.96 4.89 34.46
C GLN A 280 10.17 5.13 33.55
N THR A 281 11.25 4.37 33.72
CA THR A 281 12.48 4.59 32.93
C THR A 281 12.44 3.88 31.57
N MET A 282 11.51 2.94 31.34
CA MET A 282 11.39 2.20 30.08
C MET A 282 10.27 2.69 29.15
N PHE A 283 9.34 3.55 29.63
CA PHE A 283 8.10 3.88 28.90
C PHE A 283 7.73 5.37 28.78
N ALA A 284 8.69 6.29 28.95
CA ALA A 284 8.45 7.69 28.60
C ALA A 284 9.72 8.41 28.15
N GLN A 285 10.12 8.23 26.89
CA GLN A 285 10.56 9.42 26.16
C GLN A 285 9.32 10.00 25.50
N GLN A 286 8.58 10.78 26.28
CA GLN A 286 7.58 11.70 25.74
C GLN A 286 8.29 12.49 24.63
N LEU A 287 7.84 12.35 23.38
CA LEU A 287 8.48 12.99 22.24
C LEU A 287 8.65 14.46 22.58
N PRO A 288 9.88 15.00 22.65
CA PRO A 288 10.08 16.38 23.03
C PRO A 288 9.29 17.26 22.06
N THR A 289 8.30 17.98 22.57
CA THR A 289 7.35 18.75 21.75
C THR A 289 7.17 20.13 22.35
N THR A 290 6.97 21.14 21.50
CA THR A 290 6.71 22.52 21.93
C THR A 290 5.68 23.18 21.03
N ASP A 291 4.92 24.13 21.56
CA ASP A 291 4.02 24.96 20.76
C ASP A 291 4.81 25.85 19.79
N ALA A 292 4.28 26.09 18.59
CA ALA A 292 4.91 26.97 17.61
C ALA A 292 5.23 28.39 18.14
N ALA A 293 4.40 28.91 19.04
CA ALA A 293 4.60 30.21 19.69
C ALA A 293 5.78 30.22 20.69
N SER A 294 6.18 29.05 21.18
CA SER A 294 7.23 28.88 22.19
C SER A 294 8.61 28.58 21.59
N VAL A 295 8.70 28.36 20.27
CA VAL A 295 9.98 28.16 19.57
C VAL A 295 10.78 29.47 19.57
N PRO A 296 12.03 29.50 20.08
CA PRO A 296 12.85 30.71 20.09
C PRO A 296 13.10 31.26 18.69
N THR A 297 13.19 32.58 18.54
CA THR A 297 13.27 33.27 17.22
C THR A 297 14.49 32.86 16.38
N GLU A 298 15.62 32.59 17.01
CA GLU A 298 16.89 32.26 16.35
C GLU A 298 17.27 30.77 16.54
N ALA A 299 16.30 29.93 16.89
CA ALA A 299 16.56 28.51 17.08
C ALA A 299 16.73 27.80 15.73
N PRO A 300 17.64 26.81 15.63
CA PRO A 300 17.74 25.97 14.44
C PRO A 300 16.41 25.26 14.18
N LEU A 301 15.88 25.45 12.97
CA LEU A 301 14.62 24.88 12.51
C LEU A 301 14.87 24.01 11.28
N LEU A 302 14.27 22.84 11.26
CA LEU A 302 14.25 21.93 10.12
C LEU A 302 12.82 21.81 9.61
N ASP A 303 12.58 22.18 8.37
CA ASP A 303 11.33 21.91 7.66
C ASP A 303 11.50 20.64 6.82
N VAL A 304 10.66 19.64 7.10
CA VAL A 304 10.71 18.32 6.45
C VAL A 304 9.61 18.10 5.41
N ARG A 305 8.94 19.18 5.00
CA ARG A 305 7.92 19.16 3.94
C ARG A 305 8.54 19.00 2.55
N GLU A 306 7.70 18.71 1.57
CA GLU A 306 8.12 18.64 0.16
C GLU A 306 8.47 20.04 -0.39
N GLN A 307 9.15 20.08 -1.54
CA GLN A 307 9.67 21.32 -2.12
C GLN A 307 8.58 22.34 -2.48
N ASP A 308 7.44 21.88 -2.97
CA ASP A 308 6.29 22.73 -3.32
C ASP A 308 5.64 23.38 -2.09
N GLU A 309 5.51 22.64 -0.99
CA GLU A 309 5.06 23.16 0.30
C GLU A 309 6.03 24.19 0.88
N TRP A 310 7.34 23.94 0.75
CA TRP A 310 8.39 24.89 1.15
C TRP A 310 8.32 26.17 0.31
N ASP A 311 8.22 26.04 -1.01
CA ASP A 311 8.23 27.19 -1.92
C ASP A 311 7.03 28.12 -1.73
N ALA A 312 5.86 27.59 -1.37
CA ALA A 312 4.65 28.35 -1.08
C ALA A 312 4.77 29.23 0.18
N GLY A 313 5.45 28.75 1.21
CA GLY A 313 5.62 29.48 2.46
C GLY A 313 6.34 28.67 3.54
N HIS A 314 7.40 29.24 4.11
CA HIS A 314 8.24 28.61 5.13
C HIS A 314 8.76 29.62 6.15
N VAL A 315 9.36 29.12 7.23
CA VAL A 315 9.99 29.95 8.25
C VAL A 315 11.32 30.50 7.74
N ASP A 316 11.51 31.82 7.85
CA ASP A 316 12.77 32.46 7.46
C ASP A 316 13.95 31.90 8.27
N GLY A 317 15.02 31.51 7.58
CA GLY A 317 16.20 30.90 8.19
C GLY A 317 16.09 29.41 8.55
N ALA A 318 14.96 28.74 8.27
CA ALA A 318 14.87 27.29 8.44
C ALA A 318 15.73 26.54 7.40
N LEU A 319 16.22 25.36 7.80
CA LEU A 319 16.85 24.40 6.92
C LEU A 319 15.75 23.53 6.27
N HIS A 320 15.78 23.37 4.95
CA HIS A 320 14.84 22.52 4.24
C HIS A 320 15.50 21.21 3.82
N ILE A 321 14.96 20.09 4.33
CA ILE A 321 15.32 18.74 3.91
C ILE A 321 14.04 17.90 3.94
N PRO A 322 13.46 17.54 2.77
CA PRO A 322 12.27 16.70 2.71
C PRO A 322 12.45 15.41 3.51
N ILE A 323 11.38 14.93 4.15
CA ILE A 323 11.44 13.78 5.07
C ILE A 323 12.16 12.55 4.49
N GLY A 324 11.94 12.26 3.20
CA GLY A 324 12.59 11.14 2.50
C GLY A 324 14.10 11.28 2.33
N GLU A 325 14.65 12.48 2.46
CA GLU A 325 16.08 12.78 2.30
C GLU A 325 16.82 12.93 3.64
N VAL A 326 16.11 13.06 4.76
CA VAL A 326 16.69 13.39 6.08
C VAL A 326 17.79 12.43 6.50
N ILE A 327 17.61 11.12 6.27
CA ILE A 327 18.61 10.11 6.64
C ILE A 327 19.88 10.26 5.79
N ALA A 328 19.73 10.48 4.48
CA ALA A 328 20.85 10.62 3.56
C ALA A 328 21.62 11.94 3.79
N ARG A 329 20.94 12.96 4.32
CA ARG A 329 21.47 14.32 4.52
C ARG A 329 21.64 14.65 6.00
N ILE A 330 21.74 13.64 6.86
CA ILE A 330 21.83 13.81 8.32
C ILE A 330 23.05 14.64 8.77
N GLU A 331 24.15 14.58 8.00
CA GLU A 331 25.37 15.35 8.26
C GLU A 331 25.19 16.86 8.08
N GLU A 332 24.11 17.30 7.40
CA GLU A 332 23.77 18.72 7.24
C GLU A 332 23.04 19.29 8.46
N LEU A 333 22.56 18.42 9.37
CA LEU A 333 21.81 18.85 10.55
C LEU A 333 22.76 19.43 11.62
N PRO A 334 22.41 20.57 12.23
CA PRO A 334 23.23 21.18 13.27
C PRO A 334 23.25 20.33 14.54
N ASP A 335 24.39 20.26 15.23
CA ASP A 335 24.56 19.49 16.48
C ASP A 335 23.81 20.08 17.68
N GLU A 336 23.33 21.31 17.56
CA GLU A 336 22.53 21.99 18.59
C GLU A 336 21.08 21.48 18.63
N LYS A 337 20.34 21.91 19.66
CA LYS A 337 18.92 21.58 19.81
C LYS A 337 18.11 22.03 18.59
N LEU A 338 17.55 21.05 17.87
CA LEU A 338 16.87 21.25 16.59
C LEU A 338 15.36 21.21 16.78
N TYR A 339 14.65 22.18 16.21
CA TYR A 339 13.19 22.19 16.16
C TYR A 339 12.74 21.71 14.78
N VAL A 340 11.83 20.74 14.71
CA VAL A 340 11.43 20.12 13.45
C VAL A 340 9.97 20.43 13.15
N LEU A 341 9.72 20.86 11.92
CA LEU A 341 8.45 21.34 11.40
C LEU A 341 8.00 20.45 10.25
N CYS A 342 6.70 20.19 10.17
CA CYS A 342 6.07 19.85 8.90
C CYS A 342 4.78 20.66 8.75
N ARG A 343 3.82 20.19 7.95
CA ARG A 343 2.55 20.90 7.76
C ARG A 343 1.73 21.00 9.05
N VAL A 344 1.47 19.86 9.69
CA VAL A 344 0.58 19.74 10.87
C VAL A 344 1.24 19.08 12.10
N GLY A 345 2.47 18.57 11.98
CA GLY A 345 3.22 17.97 13.08
C GLY A 345 3.49 16.46 12.99
N GLY A 346 2.83 15.73 12.07
CA GLY A 346 2.99 14.28 11.92
C GLY A 346 4.37 13.85 11.38
N ARG A 347 4.74 14.31 10.18
CA ARG A 347 6.06 14.04 9.56
C ARG A 347 7.23 14.50 10.45
N SER A 348 7.12 15.66 11.08
CA SER A 348 8.16 16.16 11.97
C SER A 348 8.30 15.34 13.25
N ALA A 349 7.20 14.77 13.77
CA ALA A 349 7.27 13.88 14.92
C ALA A 349 8.08 12.61 14.64
N GLN A 350 7.91 12.00 13.45
CA GLN A 350 8.70 10.84 13.02
C GLN A 350 10.21 11.16 12.95
N VAL A 351 10.55 12.31 12.37
CA VAL A 351 11.95 12.76 12.28
C VAL A 351 12.53 13.03 13.66
N VAL A 352 11.79 13.66 14.57
CA VAL A 352 12.25 13.92 15.94
C VAL A 352 12.45 12.61 16.69
N GLN A 353 11.55 11.63 16.54
CA GLN A 353 11.68 10.32 17.17
C GLN A 353 12.96 9.62 16.72
N TYR A 354 13.22 9.62 15.41
CA TYR A 354 14.46 9.08 14.84
C TYR A 354 15.71 9.79 15.38
N LEU A 355 15.74 11.13 15.36
CA LEU A 355 16.89 11.90 15.81
C LEU A 355 17.17 11.73 17.31
N VAL A 356 16.12 11.67 18.14
CA VAL A 356 16.24 11.40 19.59
C VAL A 356 16.76 9.99 19.84
N ALA A 357 16.32 8.98 19.08
CA ALA A 357 16.84 7.62 19.16
C ALA A 357 18.34 7.54 18.80
N GLN A 358 18.82 8.44 17.93
CA GLN A 358 20.25 8.61 17.62
C GLN A 358 21.00 9.46 18.67
N GLY A 359 20.35 9.87 19.75
CA GLY A 359 20.94 10.67 20.82
C GLY A 359 21.08 12.16 20.50
N ARG A 360 20.41 12.67 19.46
CA ARG A 360 20.40 14.10 19.12
C ARG A 360 19.29 14.83 19.87
N GLU A 361 19.52 16.08 20.23
CA GLU A 361 18.49 16.94 20.82
C GLU A 361 17.56 17.47 19.72
N ALA A 362 16.38 16.86 19.56
CA ALA A 362 15.35 17.31 18.63
C ALA A 362 14.02 17.54 19.34
N VAL A 363 13.26 18.53 18.88
CA VAL A 363 11.94 18.92 19.41
C VAL A 363 10.94 19.07 18.27
N ASN A 364 9.80 18.40 18.36
CA ASN A 364 8.70 18.57 17.43
C ASN A 364 7.99 19.89 17.69
N VAL A 365 7.66 20.62 16.62
CA VAL A 365 6.80 21.80 16.72
C VAL A 365 5.36 21.36 16.54
N ASP A 366 4.58 21.45 17.62
CA ASP A 366 3.19 21.00 17.64
C ASP A 366 2.31 21.81 16.68
N GLY A 367 1.44 21.12 15.96
CA GLY A 367 0.60 21.71 14.90
C GLY A 367 1.36 22.22 13.67
N GLY A 368 2.68 22.03 13.60
CA GLY A 368 3.51 22.37 12.42
C GLY A 368 3.37 23.82 11.93
N MET A 369 3.45 23.99 10.61
CA MET A 369 3.31 25.28 9.94
C MET A 369 1.92 25.90 10.09
N PHE A 370 0.85 25.10 10.23
CA PHE A 370 -0.48 25.62 10.52
C PHE A 370 -0.53 26.36 11.86
N ALA A 371 0.03 25.77 12.92
CA ALA A 371 0.12 26.42 14.22
C ALA A 371 1.08 27.61 14.20
N TRP A 372 2.14 27.56 13.38
CA TRP A 372 3.06 28.67 13.16
C TRP A 372 2.38 29.89 12.55
N GLU A 373 1.61 29.69 11.48
CA GLU A 373 0.81 30.72 10.82
C GLU A 373 -0.28 31.26 11.76
N ALA A 374 -1.01 30.38 12.45
CA ALA A 374 -2.05 30.76 13.40
C ALA A 374 -1.51 31.58 14.59
N ALA A 375 -0.26 31.34 14.99
CA ALA A 375 0.46 32.12 15.99
C ALA A 375 0.93 33.50 15.47
N GLY A 376 0.69 33.81 14.20
CA GLY A 376 1.06 35.08 13.57
C GLY A 376 2.57 35.26 13.43
N ARG A 377 3.31 34.14 13.34
CA ARG A 377 4.77 34.18 13.23
C ARG A 377 5.20 34.49 11.79
N PRO A 378 6.38 35.13 11.59
CA PRO A 378 6.86 35.47 10.26
C PRO A 378 7.06 34.23 9.37
N MET A 379 6.71 34.38 8.09
CA MET A 379 6.95 33.41 7.03
C MET A 379 7.41 34.14 5.77
N VAL A 380 8.17 33.44 4.93
CA VAL A 380 8.67 33.90 3.63
C VAL A 380 8.32 32.88 2.56
N SER A 381 8.24 33.32 1.31
CA SER A 381 8.01 32.45 0.14
C SER A 381 9.23 32.50 -0.79
N SER A 382 9.45 31.43 -1.55
CA SER A 382 10.56 31.36 -2.50
C SER A 382 10.35 32.26 -3.73
N ASP A 383 9.10 32.63 -4.04
CA ASP A 383 8.73 33.35 -5.26
C ASP A 383 8.33 34.83 -5.04
N GLY A 384 8.44 35.32 -3.81
CA GLY A 384 8.19 36.71 -3.43
C GLY A 384 6.71 37.10 -3.36
N ARG A 385 5.79 36.15 -3.41
CA ARG A 385 4.36 36.35 -3.11
C ARG A 385 4.10 36.28 -1.60
N ASP A 386 2.89 36.62 -1.18
CA ASP A 386 2.48 36.43 0.21
C ASP A 386 2.61 34.95 0.57
N ALA A 387 3.38 34.65 1.62
CA ALA A 387 3.62 33.29 2.09
C ALA A 387 2.34 32.71 2.69
N PHE A 388 2.04 31.46 2.35
CA PHE A 388 0.92 30.70 2.91
C PHE A 388 1.31 29.25 3.13
N VAL A 389 0.59 28.58 4.03
CA VAL A 389 0.76 27.14 4.26
C VAL A 389 -0.01 26.37 3.18
N LEU A 390 0.71 25.79 2.22
CA LEU A 390 0.14 24.94 1.16
C LEU A 390 -0.41 23.64 1.73
#